data_AF-A0A540WGN6-F1
#
_entry.id   AF-A0A540WGN6-F1
#
_cell.length_a   1.000
_cell.length_b   1.000
_cell.length_c   1.000
_cell.angle_alpha   90.00
_cell.angle_beta   90.00
_cell.angle_gamma   90.00
#
_symmetry.space_group_name_H-M   'P 1'
#
loop_
_entity.id
_entity.type
_entity.pdbx_description
1 polymer ?
#
loop_
_entity_poly.entity_id
_entity_poly.type
_entity_poly.pdbx_seq_one_letter_code
_entity_poly.pdbx_strand_id
1 'polypeptide(L)'
;LKVTLRLIVFDVDPDTQAKSVKDIKEQDVYMGDMPLMTENGTFIVNGTERVIVSQMHRSPGVFFDHDKGKTHSSGKLLFAARIIPYRGSWLDVEFDAKDIVHVRIDRKRKLPATSLLYALGLDGEEILSTFYN
;
A
#
# COMPACT_ATOMS: atom_id res chain seq x y z
N LEU A 1 21.26 19.82 -0.49
CA LEU A 1 20.39 19.53 -1.66
C LEU A 1 19.70 20.82 -2.08
N LYS A 2 19.88 21.25 -3.34
CA LYS A 2 19.10 22.35 -3.94
C LYS A 2 18.24 21.78 -5.05
N VAL A 3 16.98 22.19 -5.10
CA VAL A 3 16.03 21.74 -6.12
C VAL A 3 15.36 22.97 -6.72
N THR A 4 15.33 23.02 -8.05
CA THR A 4 14.62 24.07 -8.79
C THR A 4 13.12 23.78 -8.72
N LEU A 5 12.36 24.70 -8.15
CA LEU A 5 10.91 24.63 -8.05
C LEU A 5 10.28 25.73 -8.90
N ARG A 6 9.14 25.42 -9.51
CA ARG A 6 8.34 26.36 -10.31
C ARG A 6 6.94 26.50 -9.74
N LEU A 7 6.53 27.73 -9.46
CA LEU A 7 5.16 28.12 -9.11
C LEU A 7 4.51 28.83 -10.30
N ILE A 8 3.37 28.33 -10.75
CA ILE A 8 2.57 28.94 -11.82
C ILE A 8 1.29 29.47 -11.19
N VAL A 9 1.02 30.76 -11.37
CA VAL A 9 -0.21 31.43 -10.93
C VAL A 9 -1.12 31.57 -12.12
N PHE A 10 -2.36 31.10 -11.99
CA PHE A 10 -3.39 31.22 -13.02
C PHE A 10 -4.36 32.34 -12.64
N ASP A 11 -4.80 33.10 -13.64
CA ASP A 11 -6.00 33.93 -13.55
C ASP A 11 -7.19 33.13 -14.10
N VAL A 12 -8.34 33.25 -13.47
CA VAL A 12 -9.56 32.51 -13.87
C VAL A 12 -10.66 33.53 -14.13
N ASP A 13 -11.11 33.58 -15.38
CA ASP A 13 -12.26 34.40 -15.77
C ASP A 13 -13.52 33.85 -15.07
N PRO A 14 -14.23 34.66 -14.26
CA PRO A 14 -15.40 34.20 -13.51
C PRO A 14 -16.60 33.84 -14.39
N ASP A 15 -16.71 34.41 -15.58
CA ASP A 15 -17.86 34.23 -16.48
C ASP A 15 -17.62 33.08 -17.46
N THR A 16 -16.38 32.93 -17.96
CA THR A 16 -16.04 31.90 -18.96
C THR A 16 -15.33 30.68 -18.37
N GLN A 17 -14.92 30.73 -17.10
CA GLN A 17 -14.03 29.76 -16.43
C GLN A 17 -12.70 29.51 -17.16
N ALA A 18 -12.35 30.36 -18.13
CA ALA A 18 -11.11 30.25 -18.87
C ALA A 18 -9.92 30.52 -17.93
N LYS A 19 -8.93 29.64 -17.96
CA LYS A 19 -7.68 29.77 -17.18
C LYS A 19 -6.58 30.36 -18.07
N SER A 20 -6.03 31.50 -17.69
CA SER A 20 -4.85 32.08 -18.32
C SER A 20 -3.68 32.14 -17.34
N VAL A 21 -2.45 32.07 -17.83
CA VAL A 21 -1.27 32.16 -16.97
C VAL A 21 -1.05 33.62 -16.60
N LYS A 22 -1.04 33.91 -15.31
CA LYS A 22 -0.81 35.26 -14.77
C LYS A 22 0.67 35.51 -14.50
N ASP A 23 1.33 34.54 -13.87
CA ASP A 23 2.73 34.67 -13.45
C ASP A 23 3.40 33.30 -13.33
N ILE A 24 4.70 33.26 -13.56
CA ILE A 24 5.54 32.07 -13.38
C ILE A 24 6.77 32.49 -12.59
N LYS A 25 6.97 31.87 -11.42
CA LYS A 25 8.17 32.05 -10.61
C LYS A 25 8.93 30.74 -10.52
N GLU A 26 10.20 30.76 -10.89
CA GLU A 26 11.10 29.63 -10.77
C GLU A 26 12.28 30.00 -9.89
N GLN A 27 12.61 29.12 -8.95
CA GLN A 27 13.66 29.39 -7.97
C GLN A 27 14.32 28.10 -7.50
N ASP A 28 15.63 28.17 -7.31
CA ASP A 28 16.38 27.14 -6.59
C ASP A 28 16.13 27.26 -5.09
N VAL A 29 15.49 26.24 -4.54
CA VAL A 29 15.16 26.14 -3.12
C VAL A 29 16.10 25.14 -2.45
N TYR A 30 16.67 25.54 -1.32
CA TYR A 30 17.44 24.65 -0.47
C TYR A 30 16.51 23.70 0.30
N MET A 31 16.71 22.40 0.13
CA MET A 31 15.86 21.34 0.69
C MET A 31 16.51 20.62 1.89
N GLY A 32 17.64 21.12 2.39
CA GLY A 32 18.42 20.47 3.46
C GLY A 32 19.65 19.73 2.96
N ASP A 33 20.50 19.33 3.90
CA ASP A 33 21.71 18.54 3.63
C ASP A 33 21.41 17.04 3.69
N MET A 34 22.06 16.29 2.81
CA MET A 34 21.96 14.83 2.77
C MET A 34 23.28 14.24 3.27
N PRO A 35 23.28 13.38 4.31
CA PRO A 35 24.47 12.68 4.75
C PRO A 35 25.07 11.88 3.58
N LEU A 36 26.37 12.04 3.36
CA LEU A 36 27.09 11.31 2.33
C LEU A 36 27.73 10.06 2.93
N MET A 37 27.73 8.99 2.14
CA MET A 37 28.41 7.76 2.47
C MET A 37 29.92 7.95 2.29
N THR A 38 30.72 7.44 3.22
CA THR A 38 32.18 7.37 3.10
C THR A 38 32.60 6.28 2.11
N GLU A 39 33.86 6.27 1.69
CA GLU A 39 34.42 5.20 0.85
C GLU A 39 34.34 3.80 1.51
N ASN A 40 34.22 3.77 2.84
CA ASN A 40 34.10 2.54 3.64
C ASN A 40 32.64 2.08 3.81
N GLY A 41 31.66 2.78 3.23
CA GLY A 41 30.24 2.42 3.36
C GLY A 41 29.59 2.84 4.69
N THR A 42 30.21 3.76 5.42
CA THR A 42 29.71 4.30 6.71
C THR A 42 29.18 5.72 6.55
N PHE A 43 28.54 6.25 7.59
CA PHE A 43 28.03 7.62 7.67
C PHE A 43 28.48 8.28 8.97
N ILE A 44 28.82 9.57 8.94
CA ILE A 44 29.08 10.35 10.16
C ILE A 44 27.78 11.02 10.62
N VAL A 45 27.26 10.62 11.78
CA VAL A 45 26.05 11.19 12.39
C VAL A 45 26.42 11.76 13.75
N ASN A 46 26.32 13.08 13.90
CA ASN A 46 26.69 13.81 15.12
C ASN A 46 28.12 13.49 15.60
N GLY A 47 29.08 13.42 14.66
CA GLY A 47 30.49 13.15 14.96
C GLY A 47 30.83 11.69 15.25
N THR A 48 29.87 10.77 15.19
CA THR A 48 30.09 9.32 15.37
C THR A 48 29.84 8.58 14.06
N GLU A 49 30.71 7.62 13.75
CA GLU A 49 30.57 6.73 12.60
C GLU A 49 29.46 5.70 12.82
N ARG A 50 28.59 5.55 11.84
CA ARG A 50 27.44 4.64 11.85
C ARG A 50 27.34 3.86 10.55
N VAL A 51 26.77 2.67 10.65
CA VAL A 51 26.47 1.80 9.51
C VAL A 51 24.96 1.62 9.42
N ILE A 52 24.43 1.66 8.20
CA ILE A 52 23.03 1.33 7.94
C ILE A 52 22.94 -0.17 7.67
N VAL A 53 22.14 -0.88 8.46
CA VAL A 53 21.91 -2.33 8.28
C VAL A 53 20.81 -2.55 7.24
N SER A 54 21.10 -3.37 6.24
CA SER A 54 20.11 -3.78 5.24
C SER A 54 18.94 -4.50 5.90
N GLN A 55 17.73 -3.99 5.66
CA GLN A 55 16.51 -4.62 6.15
C GLN A 55 16.05 -5.72 5.18
N MET A 56 15.72 -6.89 5.72
CA MET A 56 14.97 -7.92 4.98
C MET A 56 13.49 -7.80 5.32
N HIS A 57 12.67 -7.45 4.34
CA HIS A 57 11.21 -7.40 4.46
C HIS A 57 10.56 -8.23 3.37
N ARG A 58 9.29 -8.61 3.56
CA ARG A 58 8.51 -9.28 2.50
C ARG A 58 8.33 -8.33 1.32
N SER A 59 8.50 -8.84 0.11
CA SER A 59 8.19 -8.07 -1.10
C SER A 59 6.69 -7.77 -1.17
N PRO A 60 6.29 -6.67 -1.80
CA PRO A 60 4.90 -6.47 -2.19
C PRO A 60 4.43 -7.59 -3.11
N GLY A 61 3.17 -8.00 -2.97
CA GLY A 61 2.59 -9.07 -3.79
C GLY A 61 1.50 -9.85 -3.07
N VAL A 62 1.09 -10.96 -3.69
CA VAL A 62 0.09 -11.88 -3.16
C VAL A 62 0.79 -13.13 -2.67
N PHE A 63 0.53 -13.49 -1.41
CA PHE A 63 1.11 -14.65 -0.74
C PHE A 63 0.00 -15.64 -0.40
N PHE A 64 0.15 -16.88 -0.84
CA PHE A 64 -0.74 -17.97 -0.48
C PHE A 64 -0.06 -18.84 0.57
N ASP A 65 -0.77 -19.15 1.66
CA ASP A 65 -0.25 -19.95 2.77
C ASP A 65 -1.38 -20.78 3.39
N HIS A 66 -1.03 -21.71 4.26
CA HIS A 66 -1.98 -22.45 5.07
C HIS A 66 -1.46 -22.64 6.50
N ASP A 67 -2.37 -22.81 7.46
CA ASP A 67 -2.06 -22.93 8.89
C ASP A 67 -1.34 -24.24 9.29
N LYS A 68 -1.05 -25.12 8.32
CA LYS A 68 -0.52 -26.48 8.53
C LYS A 68 -1.38 -27.33 9.47
N GLY A 69 -2.69 -27.07 9.53
CA GLY A 69 -3.65 -27.80 10.37
C GLY A 69 -3.51 -27.51 11.86
N LYS A 70 -2.79 -26.44 12.24
CA LYS A 70 -2.54 -26.09 13.64
C LYS A 70 -3.69 -25.32 14.28
N THR A 71 -4.53 -24.65 13.50
CA THR A 71 -5.56 -23.74 14.03
C THR A 71 -6.85 -24.45 14.38
N HIS A 72 -7.25 -25.49 13.64
CA HIS A 72 -8.47 -26.24 13.92
C HIS A 72 -8.18 -27.63 14.47
N SER A 73 -8.92 -28.04 15.51
CA SER A 73 -8.72 -29.32 16.21
C SER A 73 -8.91 -30.56 15.32
N SER A 74 -9.65 -30.43 14.21
CA SER A 74 -9.79 -31.51 13.23
C SER A 74 -8.55 -31.74 12.37
N GLY A 75 -7.52 -30.89 12.48
CA GLY A 75 -6.33 -30.91 11.61
C GLY A 75 -6.60 -30.42 10.18
N LYS A 76 -7.77 -29.84 9.91
CA LYS A 76 -8.13 -29.31 8.59
C LYS A 76 -7.21 -28.14 8.25
N LEU A 77 -6.66 -28.15 7.04
CA LEU A 77 -5.84 -27.06 6.52
C LEU A 77 -6.73 -25.84 6.24
N LEU A 78 -6.38 -24.70 6.82
CA LEU A 78 -7.01 -23.41 6.54
C LEU A 78 -6.11 -22.61 5.61
N PHE A 79 -6.55 -22.45 4.37
CA PHE A 79 -5.85 -21.66 3.36
C PHE A 79 -6.13 -20.17 3.52
N ALA A 80 -5.13 -19.35 3.20
CA ALA A 80 -5.25 -17.91 3.18
C ALA A 80 -4.45 -17.31 2.01
N ALA A 81 -4.95 -16.21 1.48
CA ALA A 81 -4.26 -15.34 0.56
C ALA A 81 -4.06 -13.97 1.23
N ARG A 82 -2.82 -13.46 1.23
CA ARG A 82 -2.48 -12.16 1.79
C ARG A 82 -1.91 -11.26 0.71
N ILE A 83 -2.49 -10.10 0.55
CA ILE A 83 -2.05 -9.06 -0.37
C ILE A 83 -1.29 -8.01 0.44
N ILE A 84 0.01 -7.90 0.16
CA ILE A 84 0.92 -6.94 0.80
C ILE A 84 1.23 -5.84 -0.22
N PRO A 85 0.72 -4.61 -0.04
CA PRO A 85 1.08 -3.50 -0.91
C PRO A 85 2.44 -2.92 -0.52
N TYR A 86 3.06 -2.17 -1.44
CA TYR A 86 4.25 -1.37 -1.11
C TYR A 86 3.91 -0.22 -0.15
N ARG A 87 2.74 0.40 -0.32
CA ARG A 87 2.14 1.38 0.58
C ARG A 87 0.63 1.18 0.62
N GLY A 88 0.03 1.25 1.79
CA GLY A 88 -1.41 1.13 1.99
C GLY A 88 -1.81 -0.04 2.89
N SER A 89 -3.12 -0.30 2.95
CA SER A 89 -3.71 -1.32 3.81
C SER A 89 -3.47 -2.73 3.30
N TRP A 90 -3.29 -3.67 4.22
CA TRP A 90 -3.15 -5.09 3.90
C TRP A 90 -4.53 -5.72 3.74
N LEU A 91 -4.68 -6.58 2.74
CA LEU A 91 -5.90 -7.34 2.50
C LEU A 91 -5.63 -8.83 2.69
N ASP A 92 -6.30 -9.42 3.67
CA ASP A 92 -6.24 -10.85 3.96
C ASP A 92 -7.55 -11.51 3.54
N VAL A 93 -7.46 -12.61 2.78
CA VAL A 93 -8.58 -13.51 2.45
C VAL A 93 -8.28 -14.85 3.10
N GLU A 94 -9.19 -15.38 3.90
CA GLU A 94 -8.97 -16.61 4.68
C GLU A 94 -10.21 -17.52 4.68
N PHE A 95 -9.96 -18.83 4.65
CA PHE A 95 -10.98 -19.83 4.92
C PHE A 95 -11.16 -20.01 6.43
N ASP A 96 -12.38 -20.35 6.84
CA ASP A 96 -12.64 -20.87 8.18
C ASP A 96 -12.81 -22.40 8.16
N ALA A 97 -13.02 -22.99 9.34
CA ALA A 97 -13.21 -24.44 9.46
C ALA A 97 -14.46 -24.98 8.74
N LYS A 98 -15.43 -24.11 8.43
CA LYS A 98 -16.68 -24.42 7.74
C LYS A 98 -16.63 -24.13 6.23
N ASP A 99 -15.43 -23.90 5.68
CA ASP A 99 -15.20 -23.53 4.27
C ASP A 99 -15.83 -22.20 3.84
N ILE A 100 -16.09 -21.29 4.79
CA ILE A 100 -16.59 -19.96 4.49
C ILE A 100 -15.41 -19.01 4.27
N VAL A 101 -15.41 -18.35 3.11
CA VAL A 101 -14.39 -17.37 2.73
C VAL A 101 -14.68 -16.04 3.39
N HIS A 102 -13.65 -15.49 4.02
CA HIS A 102 -13.71 -14.23 4.73
C HIS A 102 -12.58 -13.30 4.31
N VAL A 103 -12.76 -12.03 4.62
CA VAL A 103 -11.81 -10.97 4.36
C VAL A 103 -11.49 -10.20 5.65
N ARG A 104 -10.25 -9.71 5.76
CA ARG A 104 -9.82 -8.73 6.78
C ARG A 104 -9.00 -7.64 6.11
N ILE A 105 -9.24 -6.40 6.53
CA ILE A 105 -8.43 -5.25 6.16
C ILE A 105 -7.59 -4.89 7.38
N ASP A 106 -6.27 -4.76 7.20
CA ASP A 106 -5.31 -4.42 8.27
C ASP A 106 -5.38 -5.34 9.50
N ARG A 107 -5.65 -6.64 9.26
CA ARG A 107 -5.85 -7.66 10.32
C ARG A 107 -6.93 -7.30 11.35
N LYS A 108 -7.87 -6.42 11.01
CA LYS A 108 -8.99 -6.04 11.87
C LYS A 108 -10.08 -7.13 11.87
N ARG A 109 -11.34 -6.71 12.06
CA ARG A 109 -12.50 -7.58 12.12
C ARG A 109 -12.62 -8.43 10.84
N LYS A 110 -12.99 -9.69 11.04
CA LYS A 110 -13.34 -10.64 9.99
C LYS A 110 -14.72 -10.29 9.42
N LEU A 111 -14.80 -10.15 8.09
CA LEU A 111 -16.03 -9.90 7.34
C LEU A 111 -16.22 -11.03 6.32
N PRO A 112 -17.46 -11.37 5.92
CA PRO A 112 -17.68 -12.25 4.77
C PRO A 112 -17.01 -11.68 3.52
N ALA A 113 -16.37 -12.52 2.70
CA ALA A 113 -15.71 -12.05 1.48
C ALA A 113 -16.68 -11.37 0.51
N THR A 114 -17.95 -11.82 0.50
CA THR A 114 -19.04 -11.20 -0.27
C THR A 114 -19.28 -9.74 0.10
N SER A 115 -19.02 -9.33 1.35
CA SER A 115 -19.16 -7.92 1.75
C SER A 115 -18.19 -7.01 0.99
N LEU A 116 -16.99 -7.50 0.67
CA LEU A 116 -16.06 -6.76 -0.18
C LEU A 116 -16.56 -6.71 -1.64
N LEU A 117 -17.10 -7.81 -2.16
CA LEU A 117 -17.61 -7.87 -3.53
C LEU A 117 -18.81 -6.94 -3.74
N TYR A 118 -19.75 -6.91 -2.79
CA TYR A 118 -20.85 -5.93 -2.79
C TYR A 118 -20.33 -4.49 -2.74
N ALA A 119 -19.29 -4.22 -1.93
CA ALA A 119 -18.69 -2.88 -1.88
C ALA A 119 -17.97 -2.47 -3.18
N LEU A 120 -17.57 -3.45 -4.01
CA LEU A 120 -17.02 -3.23 -5.35
C LEU A 120 -18.11 -3.06 -6.42
N GLY A 121 -19.39 -3.16 -6.04
CA GLY A 121 -20.54 -2.92 -6.91
C GLY A 121 -21.14 -4.17 -7.54
N LEU A 122 -20.68 -5.37 -7.18
CA LEU A 122 -21.29 -6.60 -7.68
C LEU A 122 -22.59 -6.89 -6.93
N ASP A 123 -23.58 -7.45 -7.63
CA ASP A 123 -24.77 -8.00 -6.99
C ASP A 123 -24.68 -9.52 -6.72
N GLY A 124 -25.74 -10.09 -6.14
CA GLY A 124 -25.75 -11.50 -5.77
C GLY A 124 -25.70 -12.45 -6.97
N GLU A 125 -26.32 -12.09 -8.10
CA GLU A 125 -26.32 -12.93 -9.31
C GLU A 125 -24.96 -12.88 -9.98
N GLU A 126 -24.35 -11.71 -10.10
CA GLU A 126 -23.01 -11.52 -10.65
C GLU A 126 -21.95 -12.26 -9.84
N ILE A 127 -22.04 -12.22 -8.51
CA ILE A 127 -21.13 -12.98 -7.63
C ILE A 127 -21.29 -14.49 -7.90
N LEU A 128 -22.52 -14.99 -7.98
CA LEU A 128 -22.76 -16.41 -8.24
C LEU A 128 -22.25 -16.81 -9.63
N SER A 129 -22.55 -16.05 -10.69
CA SER A 129 -22.09 -16.35 -12.05
C SER A 129 -20.57 -16.25 -12.21
N THR A 130 -19.89 -15.48 -11.36
CA THR A 130 -18.42 -15.35 -11.39
C THR A 130 -17.71 -16.59 -10.86
N PHE A 131 -18.29 -17.25 -9.85
CA PHE A 131 -17.62 -18.35 -9.12
C PHE A 131 -18.25 -19.73 -9.35
N TYR A 132 -19.43 -19.80 -9.96
CA TYR A 132 -20.19 -21.03 -10.20
C TYR A 132 -20.66 -21.10 -11.66
N ASN A 133 -20.70 -22.32 -12.23
CA ASN A 133 -21.21 -22.61 -13.58
C ASN A 133 -22.61 -23.24 -13.50
#